data_AF-A0A835T8L3-F1
#
_entry.id   AF-A0A835T8L3-F1
#
_cell.length_a   1.000
_cell.length_b   1.000
_cell.length_c   1.000
_cell.angle_alpha   90.00
_cell.angle_beta   90.00
_cell.angle_gamma   90.00
#
_symmetry.space_group_name_H-M   'P 1'
#
loop_
_entity.id
_entity.type
_entity.pdbx_description
1 polymer ?
#
loop_
_entity_poly.entity_id
_entity_poly.type
_entity_poly.pdbx_seq_one_letter_code
_entity_poly.pdbx_strand_id
1 'polypeptide(L)' 'MALSMIAQRRAGAFSARQAPRAVRAQALTRPVWFPGNPAPAHLDGTLAGDYGFDPLFLGQEKETLRW' A
#
# COMPACT_ATOMS: atom_id res chain seq x y z
N MET A 1 41.01 49.50 27.36
CA MET A 1 40.34 49.77 26.06
C MET A 1 40.56 48.56 25.16
N ALA A 2 39.76 47.50 25.32
CA ALA A 2 39.62 46.39 24.37
C ALA A 2 38.38 45.58 24.79
N LEU A 3 37.26 45.80 24.10
CA LEU A 3 36.04 45.02 24.24
C LEU A 3 36.19 43.67 23.53
N SER A 4 35.88 42.58 24.22
CA SER A 4 35.78 41.23 23.65
C SER A 4 34.74 41.18 22.52
N MET A 5 35.14 40.77 21.33
CA MET A 5 34.22 40.44 20.24
C MET A 5 33.74 39.00 20.36
N ILE A 6 32.52 38.81 20.87
CA ILE A 6 31.81 37.53 20.82
C ILE A 6 31.41 37.27 19.36
N ALA A 7 31.98 36.22 18.76
CA ALA A 7 31.64 35.78 17.42
C ALA A 7 30.20 35.24 17.39
N GLN A 8 29.29 35.95 16.72
CA GLN A 8 27.94 35.46 16.47
C GLN A 8 27.96 34.43 15.34
N ARG A 9 27.97 33.12 15.66
CA ARG A 9 27.64 32.08 14.67
C ARG A 9 26.16 32.18 14.34
N ARG A 10 25.83 32.68 13.15
CA ARG A 10 24.50 32.48 12.55
C ARG A 10 24.45 31.07 12.00
N ALA A 11 23.75 30.17 12.69
CA ALA A 11 23.36 28.90 12.09
C ALA A 11 22.36 29.21 10.96
N GLY A 12 22.78 29.03 9.71
CA GLY A 12 21.86 29.08 8.58
C GLY A 12 20.82 27.98 8.76
N ALA A 13 19.53 28.35 8.72
CA ALA A 13 18.46 27.37 8.72
C ALA A 13 18.52 26.60 7.40
N PHE A 14 19.09 25.39 7.43
CA PHE A 14 19.01 24.49 6.31
C PHE A 14 17.56 23.99 6.21
N SER A 15 16.89 24.32 5.11
CA SER A 15 15.57 23.74 4.80
C SER A 15 15.75 22.23 4.63
N ALA A 16 15.20 21.45 5.55
CA ALA A 16 15.25 20.00 5.49
C ALA A 16 14.51 19.52 4.25
N ARG A 17 15.21 18.86 3.32
CA ARG A 17 14.58 18.23 2.15
C ARG A 17 13.62 17.16 2.67
N GLN A 18 12.36 17.17 2.22
CA GLN A 18 11.43 16.09 2.52
C GLN A 18 11.99 14.77 1.98
N ALA A 19 12.14 13.79 2.86
CA ALA A 19 12.50 12.44 2.45
C ALA A 19 11.37 11.81 1.63
N PRO A 20 11.68 10.97 0.63
CA PRO A 20 10.66 10.24 -0.10
C PRO A 20 9.88 9.32 0.84
N ARG A 21 8.55 9.26 0.68
CA ARG A 21 7.73 8.29 1.41
C ARG A 21 7.98 6.90 0.84
N ALA A 22 8.36 5.95 1.69
CA ALA A 22 8.44 4.55 1.30
C ALA A 22 7.02 4.00 1.09
N VAL A 23 6.73 3.50 -0.11
CA VAL A 23 5.52 2.70 -0.39
C VAL A 23 5.88 1.22 -0.23
N ARG A 24 5.06 0.48 0.52
CA ARG A 24 5.19 -0.98 0.65
C ARG A 24 4.06 -1.62 -0.14
N ALA A 25 4.40 -2.25 -1.27
CA ALA A 25 3.50 -3.15 -1.96
C ALA A 25 3.63 -4.53 -1.30
N GLN A 26 2.52 -5.06 -0.79
CA GLN A 26 2.46 -6.43 -0.27
C GLN A 26 1.82 -7.27 -1.37
N ALA A 27 2.62 -8.16 -1.95
CA ALA A 27 2.11 -9.11 -2.94
C ALA A 27 1.30 -10.20 -2.22
N LEU A 28 0.07 -10.44 -2.69
CA LEU A 28 -0.71 -11.60 -2.26
C LEU A 28 -0.14 -12.87 -2.91
N THR A 29 -0.39 -14.03 -2.30
CA THR A 29 0.07 -15.34 -2.78
C THR A 29 -0.39 -15.66 -4.20
N ARG A 30 -1.52 -15.07 -4.63
CA ARG A 30 -2.04 -15.14 -6.01
C ARG A 30 -2.37 -13.74 -6.54
N PRO A 31 -2.29 -13.51 -7.86
CA PRO A 31 -2.79 -12.29 -8.45
C PRO A 31 -4.30 -12.17 -8.20
N VAL A 32 -4.77 -10.95 -7.91
CA VAL A 32 -6.19 -10.62 -7.72
C VAL A 32 -6.58 -9.47 -8.62
N TRP A 33 -7.86 -9.37 -8.94
CA TRP A 33 -8.39 -8.33 -9.81
C TRP A 33 -8.22 -6.92 -9.23
N PHE A 34 -8.31 -6.78 -7.89
CA PHE A 34 -8.15 -5.51 -7.18
C PHE A 34 -7.02 -5.60 -6.14
N PRO A 35 -5.79 -5.17 -6.50
CA PRO A 35 -4.62 -5.26 -5.63
C PRO A 35 -4.80 -4.52 -4.31
N GLY A 36 -4.34 -5.14 -3.22
CA GLY A 36 -4.49 -4.62 -1.86
C GLY A 36 -5.75 -5.11 -1.13
N ASN A 37 -6.75 -5.61 -1.86
CA ASN A 37 -7.90 -6.28 -1.25
C ASN A 37 -7.73 -7.80 -1.30
N PRO A 38 -8.13 -8.52 -0.23
CA PRO A 38 -8.18 -9.98 -0.26
C PRO A 38 -9.27 -10.44 -1.24
N ALA A 39 -9.05 -11.59 -1.87
CA ALA A 39 -10.08 -12.25 -2.66
C ALA A 39 -11.23 -12.75 -1.75
N PRO A 40 -12.48 -12.82 -2.26
CA PRO A 40 -13.60 -13.42 -1.54
C PRO A 40 -13.35 -14.89 -1.18
N ALA A 41 -13.83 -15.33 -0.01
CA ALA A 41 -13.53 -16.67 0.53
C ALA A 41 -14.07 -17.83 -0.33
N HIS A 42 -15.15 -17.60 -1.10
CA HIS A 42 -15.74 -18.60 -1.99
C HIS A 42 -14.98 -18.78 -3.31
N LEU A 43 -14.03 -17.87 -3.60
CA LEU A 43 -13.10 -17.89 -4.74
C LEU A 43 -11.69 -18.16 -4.20
N ASP A 44 -11.26 -19.41 -4.23
CA ASP A 44 -10.03 -19.90 -3.59
C ASP A 44 -8.83 -20.00 -4.55
N GLY A 45 -9.01 -19.69 -5.83
CA GLY A 45 -7.98 -19.81 -6.86
C GLY A 45 -7.98 -21.16 -7.58
N THR A 46 -8.90 -22.08 -7.27
CA THR A 46 -8.98 -23.40 -7.92
C THR A 46 -9.59 -23.35 -9.32
N LEU A 47 -10.45 -22.36 -9.58
CA LEU A 47 -11.08 -22.17 -10.89
C LEU A 47 -10.11 -21.52 -11.87
N ALA A 48 -10.16 -21.96 -13.13
CA ALA A 48 -9.39 -21.32 -14.20
C ALA A 48 -9.85 -19.85 -14.38
N GLY A 49 -8.90 -18.92 -14.29
CA GLY A 49 -9.21 -17.49 -14.35
C GLY A 49 -9.78 -16.91 -13.05
N ASP A 50 -9.69 -17.61 -11.92
CA ASP A 50 -10.04 -17.04 -10.62
C ASP A 50 -9.03 -15.96 -10.22
N TYR A 51 -9.46 -14.71 -10.34
CA TYR A 51 -8.79 -13.52 -9.79
C TYR A 51 -9.58 -12.89 -8.63
N GLY A 52 -10.61 -13.57 -8.11
CA GLY A 52 -11.42 -13.09 -6.99
C GLY A 52 -12.42 -11.98 -7.34
N PHE A 53 -12.84 -11.87 -8.61
CA PHE A 53 -13.82 -10.87 -9.04
C PHE A 53 -15.24 -11.29 -8.65
N ASP A 54 -15.73 -10.75 -7.54
CA ASP A 54 -17.14 -10.84 -7.16
C ASP A 54 -17.55 -9.64 -6.28
N PRO A 55 -17.72 -8.45 -6.88
CA PRO A 55 -18.10 -7.25 -6.12
C PRO A 55 -19.53 -7.30 -5.54
N LEU A 56 -20.38 -8.19 -6.07
CA LEU A 56 -21.80 -8.30 -5.70
C LEU A 56 -22.14 -9.59 -4.92
N PHE A 57 -21.16 -10.47 -4.68
CA PHE A 57 -21.32 -11.74 -3.98
C PHE A 57 -22.31 -12.72 -4.64
N LEU A 58 -22.45 -12.69 -5.97
CA LEU A 58 -23.42 -13.54 -6.69
C LEU A 58 -23.01 -15.03 -6.68
N GLY A 59 -21.72 -15.30 -6.55
CA GLY A 59 -21.15 -16.64 -6.53
C GLY A 59 -20.93 -17.19 -5.11
N GLN A 60 -21.51 -16.56 -4.08
CA GLN A 60 -21.30 -16.97 -2.69
C GLN A 60 -21.79 -18.40 -2.44
N GLU A 61 -22.96 -18.76 -2.98
CA GLU A 61 -23.52 -20.11 -2.92
C GLU A 61 -22.87 -21.00 -3.99
N LYS A 62 -22.40 -22.20 -3.61
CA LYS A 62 -21.71 -23.10 -4.55
C LYS A 62 -22.62 -23.58 -5.67
N GLU A 63 -23.92 -23.70 -5.39
CA GLU A 63 -24.95 -24.03 -6.36
C GLU A 63 -25.05 -22.97 -7.47
N THR A 64 -25.06 -21.68 -7.11
CA THR A 64 -25.16 -20.59 -8.08
C THR A 64 -23.85 -20.35 -8.82
N LEU A 65 -22.71 -20.62 -8.18
CA LEU A 65 -21.38 -20.50 -8.78
C LEU A 65 -21.12 -21.55 -9.88
N ARG A 66 -21.78 -22.72 -9.81
CA ARG A 66 -21.59 -23.83 -10.76
C ARG A 66 -22.41 -23.69 -12.04
N TRP A 67 -23.47 -22.89 -12.00
CA TRP A 67 -24.44 -22.79 -13.08
C TRP A 67 -23.90 -21.97 -14.25
#